data_AF-A0A7X5KSV8-F1
#
_entry.id   AF-A0A7X5KSV8-F1
#
_cell.length_a   1.000
_cell.length_b   1.000
_cell.length_c   1.000
_cell.angle_alpha   90.00
_cell.angle_beta   90.00
_cell.angle_gamma   90.00
#
_symmetry.space_group_name_H-M   'P 1'
#
loop_
_entity.id
_entity.type
_entity.pdbx_description
1 polymer ?
#
loop_
_entity_poly.entity_id
_entity_poly.type
_entity_poly.pdbx_seq_one_letter_code
_entity_poly.pdbx_strand_id
1 'polypeptide(L)' 'MKLEIKKYRDKQGVTQKELADRVGVSPAAINFFEQGLKTPSLTNAYLIARALNCKIDDLIVI' A
#
# COMPACT_ATOMS: atom_id res chain seq x y z
N MET A 1 7.95 -7.82 -8.45
CA MET A 1 6.88 -7.69 -7.44
C MET A 1 6.17 -6.37 -7.70
N LYS A 2 4.97 -6.43 -8.27
CA LYS A 2 4.15 -5.24 -8.49
C LYS A 2 3.09 -5.20 -7.39
N LEU A 3 2.84 -4.02 -6.83
CA LEU A 3 1.83 -3.85 -5.80
C LEU A 3 0.66 -3.06 -6.35
N GLU A 4 -0.55 -3.60 -6.22
CA GLU A 4 -1.77 -2.93 -6.69
C GLU A 4 -2.36 -1.99 -5.62
N ILE A 5 -1.49 -1.36 -4.81
CA ILE A 5 -1.88 -0.45 -3.71
C ILE A 5 -2.82 0.64 -4.21
N LYS A 6 -2.47 1.28 -5.32
CA LYS A 6 -3.27 2.35 -5.92
C LYS A 6 -4.70 1.90 -6.24
N LYS A 7 -4.87 0.70 -6.79
CA LYS A 7 -6.18 0.14 -7.16
C LYS A 7 -7.08 -0.03 -5.93
N TYR A 8 -6.54 -0.60 -4.84
CA TYR A 8 -7.31 -0.78 -3.61
C TYR A 8 -7.55 0.54 -2.88
N ARG A 9 -6.56 1.43 -2.90
CA ARG A 9 -6.67 2.78 -2.34
C ARG A 9 -7.77 3.59 -3.03
N ASP A 10 -7.81 3.57 -4.37
CA ASP A 10 -8.82 4.28 -5.16
C ASP A 10 -10.22 3.66 -4.96
N LYS A 11 -10.33 2.33 -4.84
CA LYS A 11 -11.60 1.65 -4.49
C LYS A 11 -12.16 2.08 -3.13
N GLN A 12 -11.29 2.44 -2.19
CA GLN A 12 -11.70 2.90 -0.87
C GLN A 12 -11.82 4.42 -0.75
N GLY A 13 -11.50 5.18 -1.82
CA GLY A 13 -11.51 6.64 -1.77
C GLY A 13 -10.47 7.23 -0.81
N VAL A 14 -9.38 6.51 -0.54
CA VAL A 14 -8.33 6.91 0.41
C VAL A 14 -7.23 7.67 -0.33
N THR A 15 -6.66 8.73 0.25
CA THR A 15 -5.50 9.41 -0.33
C THR A 15 -4.18 8.72 0.06
N GLN A 16 -3.10 8.98 -0.67
CA GLN A 16 -1.78 8.44 -0.30
C GLN A 16 -1.35 8.88 1.11
N LYS A 17 -1.71 10.11 1.50
CA LYS A 17 -1.45 10.66 2.84
C LYS A 17 -2.23 9.90 3.91
N GLU A 18 -3.54 9.72 3.73
CA GLU A 18 -4.35 8.96 4.69
C GLU A 18 -3.91 7.51 4.82
N LEU A 19 -3.52 6.86 3.70
CA LEU A 19 -2.95 5.52 3.77
C LEU A 19 -1.64 5.50 4.55
N ALA A 20 -0.77 6.49 4.33
CA ALA A 20 0.47 6.62 5.05
C ALA A 20 0.25 6.80 6.56
N ASP A 21 -0.71 7.66 6.93
CA ASP A 21 -1.11 7.91 8.32
C ASP A 21 -1.67 6.64 8.99
N ARG A 22 -2.50 5.85 8.28
CA ARG A 22 -3.03 4.56 8.77
C ARG A 22 -1.95 3.50 8.98
N VAL A 23 -0.93 3.50 8.13
CA VAL A 23 0.15 2.50 8.13
C VAL A 23 1.31 2.92 9.04
N GLY A 24 1.43 4.21 9.38
CA GLY A 24 2.52 4.77 10.17
C GLY A 24 3.81 4.97 9.36
N VAL A 25 3.68 5.31 8.08
CA VAL A 25 4.81 5.58 7.17
C VAL A 25 4.70 6.97 6.56
N SER A 26 5.74 7.42 5.85
CA SER A 26 5.66 8.69 5.13
C SER A 26 4.81 8.55 3.86
N PRO A 27 4.09 9.61 3.42
CA PRO A 27 3.38 9.61 2.14
C PRO A 27 4.30 9.32 0.95
N ALA A 28 5.56 9.75 1.03
CA ALA A 28 6.58 9.43 0.05
C ALA A 28 6.84 7.92 -0.04
N ALA A 29 6.83 7.19 1.08
CA ALA A 29 6.99 5.74 1.08
C ALA A 29 5.84 5.05 0.34
N ILE A 30 4.59 5.46 0.60
CA ILE A 30 3.42 4.96 -0.14
C ILE A 30 3.56 5.22 -1.64
N ASN A 31 3.97 6.43 -2.03
CA ASN A 31 4.21 6.76 -3.44
C ASN A 31 5.31 5.87 -4.05
N PHE A 32 6.43 5.64 -3.36
CA PHE A 32 7.47 4.73 -3.85
C PHE A 32 6.99 3.29 -3.99
N PHE A 33 6.12 2.82 -3.10
CA PHE A 33 5.52 1.49 -3.20
C PHE A 33 4.54 1.38 -4.36
N GLU A 34 3.70 2.40 -4.58
CA GLU A 34 2.75 2.46 -5.72
C GLU A 34 3.47 2.51 -7.07
N GLN A 35 4.63 3.20 -7.14
CA GLN A 35 5.45 3.28 -8.34
C GLN A 35 6.36 2.05 -8.55
N GLY A 36 6.45 1.15 -7.57
CA GLY A 36 7.37 0.00 -7.60
C GLY A 36 8.84 0.38 -7.46
N LEU A 37 9.15 1.62 -7.04
CA LEU A 37 10.51 2.12 -6.82
C LEU A 37 11.13 1.59 -5.54
N LYS A 38 10.30 1.23 -4.55
CA LYS A 38 10.72 0.51 -3.35
C LYS A 38 9.83 -0.69 -3.10
N THR A 39 10.44 -1.75 -2.60
CA THR A 39 9.72 -2.90 -2.04
C THR A 39 9.42 -2.62 -0.57
N PRO A 40 8.16 -2.61 -0.13
CA PRO A 40 7.85 -2.58 1.29
C PRO A 40 8.36 -3.85 1.96
N SER A 41 8.71 -3.75 3.25
CA SER A 41 8.92 -4.95 4.08
C SER A 41 7.63 -5.75 4.19
N LEU A 42 7.72 -7.03 4.55
CA LEU A 42 6.55 -7.87 4.80
C LEU A 42 5.59 -7.23 5.82
N THR A 43 6.14 -6.59 6.86
CA THR A 43 5.37 -5.83 7.85
C THR A 43 4.60 -4.68 7.21
N ASN A 44 5.25 -3.85 6.39
CA ASN A 44 4.58 -2.73 5.73
C ASN A 44 3.54 -3.21 4.73
N ALA A 45 3.83 -4.26 3.96
CA ALA A 45 2.88 -4.85 3.04
C ALA A 45 1.63 -5.39 3.78
N TYR A 46 1.83 -6.05 4.93
CA TYR A 46 0.75 -6.51 5.80
C TYR A 46 -0.08 -5.34 6.36
N LEU A 47 0.56 -4.29 6.86
CA LEU A 47 -0.13 -3.11 7.38
C LEU A 47 -0.91 -2.38 6.28
N ILE A 48 -0.35 -2.25 5.08
CA ILE A 48 -1.04 -1.66 3.92
C ILE A 48 -2.25 -2.51 3.54
N ALA A 49 -2.10 -3.83 3.43
CA ALA A 49 -3.20 -4.73 3.11
C ALA A 49 -4.34 -4.58 4.14
N ARG A 50 -3.99 -4.52 5.43
CA ARG A 50 -4.95 -4.32 6.52
C ARG A 50 -5.62 -2.94 6.47
N ALA A 51 -4.86 -1.87 6.21
CA ALA A 51 -5.38 -0.50 6.07
C ALA A 51 -6.30 -0.33 4.84
N LEU A 52 -6.10 -1.16 3.81
CA LEU A 52 -6.90 -1.25 2.59
C LEU A 52 -7.89 -2.42 2.61
N ASN A 53 -8.14 -3.01 3.78
CA ASN A 53 -9.10 -4.10 4.01
C ASN A 53 -9.08 -5.19 2.93
N CYS A 54 -7.89 -5.63 2.53
CA CYS A 54 -7.66 -6.65 1.52
C CYS A 54 -6.64 -7.69 2.02
N LYS A 55 -6.54 -8.83 1.34
CA LYS A 55 -5.49 -9.80 1.65
C LYS A 55 -4.15 -9.34 1.08
N ILE A 56 -3.06 -9.72 1.74
CA ILE A 56 -1.72 -9.40 1.25
C ILE A 56 -1.45 -10.02 -0.13
N ASP A 57 -2.00 -11.22 -0.38
CA ASP A 57 -1.94 -11.92 -1.66
C ASP A 57 -2.69 -11.16 -2.78
N ASP A 58 -3.75 -10.43 -2.43
CA ASP A 58 -4.49 -9.60 -3.39
C ASP A 58 -3.72 -8.31 -3.73
N LEU A 59 -2.86 -7.86 -2.82
CA LEU A 59 -2.04 -6.66 -2.97
C LEU A 59 -0.79 -6.95 -3.80
N ILE A 60 -0.24 -8.16 -3.72
CA ILE A 60 0.97 -8.60 -4.39
C ILE A 60 0.62 -9.28 -5.71
N VAL A 61 1.04 -8.67 -6.81
CA VAL A 61 0.98 -9.28 -8.14
C VAL A 61 2.40 -9.70 -8.53
N ILE A 62 2.57 -11.00 -8.77
CA ILE A 62 3.84 -11.61 -9.19
C ILE A 62 4.14 -11.22 -10.64
#